data_AF-O29931-F1
#
_entry.id   AF-O29931-F1
#
_cell.length_a   1.000
_cell.length_b   1.000
_cell.length_c   1.000
_cell.angle_alpha   90.00
_cell.angle_beta   90.00
_cell.angle_gamma   90.00
#
_symmetry.space_group_name_H-M   'P 1'
#
loop_
_entity.id
_entity.type
_entity.pdbx_description
1 polymer ?
#
loop_
_entity_poly.entity_id
_entity_poly.type
_entity_poly.pdbx_seq_one_letter_code
_entity_poly.pdbx_strand_id
1 'polypeptide(L)' 'MPKIIEAIYENGVFKPLQKVDLKEGEKAKIVLESISDKTFGILKASETEIKKVLEEIDDFWGVC' A
#
# COMPACT_ATOMS: atom_id res chain seq x y z
N MET A 1 -17.23 11.93 2.30
CA MET A 1 -16.62 10.59 2.15
C MET A 1 -15.18 10.78 1.72
N PRO A 2 -14.19 10.22 2.44
CA PRO A 2 -12.81 10.24 1.96
C PRO A 2 -12.75 9.48 0.62
N LYS A 3 -12.13 10.09 -0.40
CA LYS A 3 -11.80 9.41 -1.66
C LYS A 3 -10.42 8.81 -1.51
N ILE A 4 -10.27 7.52 -1.79
CA ILE A 4 -8.96 6.89 -1.91
C ILE A 4 -8.48 7.12 -3.35
N ILE A 5 -7.28 7.68 -3.48
CA ILE A 5 -6.64 7.93 -4.76
C ILE A 5 -5.43 7.00 -4.81
N GLU A 6 -5.43 6.07 -5.75
CA GLU A 6 -4.25 5.26 -6.02
C GLU A 6 -3.22 6.10 -6.77
N ALA A 7 -1.97 6.03 -6.33
CA ALA A 7 -0.87 6.79 -6.90
C ALA A 7 0.41 5.97 -6.89
N ILE A 8 1.25 6.18 -7.90
CA ILE A 8 2.62 5.67 -7.93
C ILE A 8 3.57 6.77 -7.45
N TYR A 9 4.57 6.39 -6.65
CA TYR A 9 5.62 7.31 -6.23
C TYR A 9 6.87 7.10 -7.08
N GLU A 10 7.21 8.10 -7.89
CA GLU A 10 8.38 8.04 -8.77
C GLU A 10 9.13 9.37 -8.72
N ASN A 11 10.46 9.31 -8.58
CA ASN A 11 11.35 10.47 -8.60
C ASN A 11 10.92 11.60 -7.63
N GLY A 12 10.43 11.24 -6.44
CA GLY A 12 10.02 12.23 -5.43
C GLY A 12 8.60 12.76 -5.56
N VAL A 13 7.79 12.23 -6.49
CA VAL A 13 6.45 12.76 -6.80
C VAL A 13 5.40 11.65 -6.75
N PHE A 14 4.28 11.91 -6.06
CA PHE A 14 3.08 11.05 -6.09
C PHE A 14 2.25 11.37 -7.34
N LYS A 15 2.17 10.42 -8.27
CA LYS A 15 1.40 10.53 -9.52
C LYS A 15 0.14 9.69 -9.40
N PRO A 16 -1.06 10.29 -9.42
CA PRO A 16 -2.30 9.52 -9.33
C PRO A 16 -2.48 8.65 -10.59
N LEU A 17 -2.96 7.42 -10.41
CA LEU A 17 -3.25 6.48 -11.50
C LEU A 17 -4.52 6.86 -12.28
N GLN A 18 -5.31 7.78 -11.74
CA GLN A 18 -6.56 8.28 -12.30
C GLN A 18 -6.65 9.80 -12.15
N LYS A 19 -7.48 10.45 -12.97
CA LYS A 19 -7.71 11.89 -12.87
C LYS A 19 -8.33 12.25 -11.52
N VAL A 20 -7.75 13.26 -10.87
CA VAL A 20 -8.21 13.79 -9.59
C VAL A 20 -8.84 15.16 -9.79
N ASP A 21 -10.00 15.38 -9.16
CA ASP A 21 -10.74 16.64 -9.21
C ASP A 21 -10.48 17.44 -7.93
N LEU A 22 -9.31 18.08 -7.86
CA LEU A 22 -8.87 18.97 -6.79
C LEU A 22 -8.49 20.34 -7.37
N LYS A 23 -8.65 21.40 -6.58
CA LYS A 23 -8.25 22.74 -6.99
C LYS A 23 -6.72 22.87 -6.94
N GLU A 24 -6.19 23.73 -7.81
CA GLU A 24 -4.76 24.05 -7.79
C GLU A 24 -4.37 24.63 -6.42
N GLY A 25 -3.28 24.11 -5.82
CA GLY A 25 -2.82 24.47 -4.48
C GLY A 25 -3.64 23.89 -3.31
N GLU A 26 -4.63 23.03 -3.57
CA GLU A 26 -5.39 22.37 -2.51
C GLU A 26 -4.51 21.36 -1.75
N LYS A 27 -4.53 21.44 -0.41
CA LYS A 27 -3.74 20.57 0.45
C LYS A 27 -4.47 19.24 0.68
N ALA A 28 -3.79 18.14 0.42
CA ALA A 28 -4.23 16.80 0.77
C ALA A 28 -3.29 16.15 1.79
N LYS A 29 -3.81 15.21 2.59
CA LYS A 29 -3.02 14.38 3.48
C LYS A 29 -2.72 13.05 2.80
N ILE A 30 -1.45 12.66 2.75
CA ILE A 30 -1.04 11.33 2.30
C ILE A 30 -1.00 10.41 3.52
N VAL A 31 -1.63 9.25 3.40
CA VAL A 31 -1.57 8.18 4.40
C VAL A 31 -0.98 6.96 3.69
N LEU A 32 0.15 6.48 4.18
CA LEU A 32 0.74 5.23 3.73
C LEU A 32 0.21 4.13 4.65
N GLU A 33 -0.57 3.22 4.09
CA GLU A 33 -1.04 2.05 4.83
C GLU A 33 -0.12 0.87 4.52
N SER A 34 0.56 0.35 5.54
CA SER A 34 1.26 -0.93 5.41
C SER A 34 0.34 -2.08 5.82
N ILE A 35 0.54 -3.27 5.23
CA ILE A 35 -0.16 -4.49 5.66
C ILE A 35 0.13 -4.78 7.13
N SER A 36 1.37 -4.52 7.57
CA SER A 36 1.77 -4.65 8.98
C SER A 36 0.91 -3.80 9.90
N ASP A 37 0.62 -2.54 9.56
CA ASP A 37 -0.21 -1.67 10.42
C ASP A 37 -1.64 -2.18 10.55
N LYS A 38 -2.18 -2.82 9.51
CA LYS A 38 -3.53 -3.38 9.52
C LYS A 38 -3.62 -4.73 10.25
N THR A 39 -2.50 -5.45 10.38
CA THR A 39 -2.51 -6.84 10.84
C THR A 39 -1.82 -7.05 12.19
N PHE A 40 -1.04 -6.06 12.65
CA PHE A 40 -0.30 -6.14 13.91
C PHE A 40 -1.24 -6.40 15.10
N GLY A 41 -1.01 -7.51 15.81
CA GLY A 41 -1.82 -7.95 16.95
C GLY A 41 -3.11 -8.69 16.61
N ILE A 42 -3.56 -8.67 15.34
CA ILE A 42 -4.71 -9.44 14.86
C ILE A 42 -4.26 -10.83 14.45
N LEU A 43 -3.20 -10.91 13.63
CA LEU A 43 -2.63 -12.18 13.21
C LEU A 43 -1.69 -12.70 14.28
N LYS A 44 -2.11 -13.77 14.95
CA LYS A 44 -1.23 -14.60 15.78
C LYS A 44 -0.68 -15.74 14.92
N ALA A 45 0.48 -15.51 14.35
CA ALA A 45 1.24 -16.51 13.61
C ALA A 45 2.71 -16.41 14.04
N SER A 46 3.42 -17.54 13.97
CA SER A 46 4.87 -17.54 14.12
C SER A 46 5.55 -16.85 12.94
N GLU A 47 6.75 -16.34 13.15
CA GLU A 47 7.54 -15.72 12.07
C GLU A 47 7.72 -16.66 10.87
N THR A 48 7.89 -17.97 11.12
CA THR A 48 8.04 -18.99 10.09
C THR A 48 6.79 -19.15 9.23
N GLU A 49 5.60 -19.16 9.85
CA GLU A 49 4.33 -19.24 9.12
C GLU A 49 4.13 -18.00 8.24
N ILE A 50 4.45 -16.81 8.77
CA ILE A 50 4.32 -15.56 8.02
C ILE A 50 5.26 -15.58 6.81
N LYS A 51 6.53 -15.96 6.99
CA LYS A 51 7.52 -16.05 5.90
C LYS A 51 7.07 -16.99 4.80
N LYS A 52 6.57 -18.17 5.17
CA LYS A 52 6.11 -19.16 4.20
C LYS A 52 4.96 -18.62 3.33
N VAL A 53 4.00 -17.92 3.94
CA VAL A 53 2.89 -17.31 3.19
C VAL A 53 3.40 -16.20 2.27
N LEU A 54 4.36 -15.38 2.70
CA LEU A 54 4.95 -14.34 1.86
C LEU A 54 5.68 -14.93 0.66
N GLU A 55 6.49 -15.98 0.86
CA GLU A 55 7.16 -16.71 -0.23
C GLU A 55 6.14 -17.29 -1.23
N GLU A 56 5.07 -17.93 -0.74
CA GLU A 56 4.01 -18.48 -1.61
C GLU A 56 3.31 -17.39 -2.44
N ILE A 57 3.17 -16.17 -1.90
CA ILE A 57 2.60 -15.03 -2.61
C ILE A 57 3.59 -14.51 -3.66
N ASP A 58 4.85 -14.31 -3.31
CA ASP A 58 5.87 -13.79 -4.25
C ASP A 58 6.06 -14.75 -5.44
N ASP A 59 6.08 -16.07 -5.19
CA ASP A 59 6.11 -17.11 -6.21
C ASP A 59 4.87 -17.07 -7.12
N PHE A 60 3.68 -16.82 -6.55
CA PHE A 60 2.44 -16.69 -7.32
C PHE A 60 2.44 -15.47 -8.25
N TRP A 61 3.05 -14.36 -7.83
CA TRP A 61 3.16 -13.14 -8.65
C TRP A 61 4.39 -13.13 -9.56
N GLY A 62 5.24 -14.16 -9.52
CA GLY A 62 6.44 -14.27 -10.37
C GLY A 62 7.47 -13.19 -10.10
N VAL A 63 7.48 -12.63 -8.88
CA VAL A 63 8.44 -11.61 -8.46
C VAL A 63 9.60 -12.32 -7.77
N CYS A 64 10.46 -12.97 -8.57
CA CYS A 64 11.78 -13.42 -8.14
C CYS A 64 12.85 -12.33 -8.34
#